data_AF-A0A1U8Q0P1-F1
#
_entry.id   AF-A0A1U8Q0P1-F1
#
_cell.length_a   1.000
_cell.length_b   1.000
_cell.length_c   1.000
_cell.angle_alpha   90.00
_cell.angle_beta   90.00
_cell.angle_gamma   90.00
#
_symmetry.space_group_name_H-M   'P 1'
#
loop_
_entity.id
_entity.type
_entity.pdbx_description
1 polymer ?
#
loop_
_entity_poly.entity_id
_entity_poly.type
_entity_poly.pdbx_seq_one_letter_code
_entity_poly.pdbx_strand_id
1 'polypeptide(L)'
;MEKVPALLSLCMETVIKEIIYGDHFLHNIFELPLDLIDCLLMRLPPLALQKLQEDMPSGQCRGDESINAFSRDGRKRKRYGDFNTVWRTLFYSRWPEGVAQIQSMEQLTMRPIKGSETDYNDDWQQLYWEAHLQNCLDEAAEIALLPSFDGCIGEITIPDILMKSIGYEVEMGYKSSEVSKLSYHCRNFGRYARKLRLQNVLCVAETCELLRDSRLQSVVLRRIKSKEHVNGACRLLNLNSHTLLSLEFVHCRLSSHAINAIFNSLYTEGIQTHGIQYLSIKASSILENNAVTIPSGVLSFLLSGRYTFYAFNAIIAS
;
A
#
# COMPACT_ATOMS: atom_id res chain seq x y z
N MET A 1 -15.89 -28.36 26.55
CA MET A 1 -14.68 -29.18 26.70
C MET A 1 -13.63 -28.61 25.76
N GLU A 2 -12.73 -27.78 26.29
CA GLU A 2 -11.58 -27.29 25.52
C GLU A 2 -10.68 -28.49 25.21
N LYS A 3 -10.39 -28.71 23.93
CA LYS A 3 -9.41 -29.71 23.50
C LYS A 3 -8.06 -29.26 24.06
N VAL A 4 -7.44 -30.09 24.90
CA VAL A 4 -6.07 -29.87 25.36
C VAL A 4 -5.21 -29.68 24.11
N PRO A 5 -4.52 -28.54 23.94
CA PRO A 5 -3.72 -28.31 22.74
C PRO A 5 -2.63 -29.38 22.67
N ALA A 6 -2.44 -29.98 21.50
CA ALA A 6 -1.32 -30.89 21.30
C ALA A 6 0.00 -30.15 21.57
N LEU A 7 1.01 -30.83 22.13
CA LEU A 7 2.33 -30.26 22.41
C LEU A 7 2.90 -29.48 21.22
N LEU A 8 2.71 -30.00 20.01
CA LEU A 8 3.12 -29.33 18.77
C LEU A 8 2.45 -27.95 18.59
N SER A 9 1.16 -27.81 18.91
CA SER A 9 0.47 -26.51 18.81
C SER A 9 1.07 -25.49 19.77
N LEU A 10 1.31 -25.89 21.02
CA LEU A 10 1.92 -25.02 22.04
C LEU A 10 3.33 -24.59 21.63
N CYS A 11 4.13 -25.51 21.09
CA CYS A 11 5.46 -25.19 20.56
C CYS A 11 5.37 -24.20 19.39
N MET A 12 4.45 -24.40 18.45
CA MET A 12 4.26 -23.50 17.31
C MET A 12 3.80 -22.10 17.75
N GLU A 13 2.84 -22.01 18.67
CA GLU A 13 2.38 -20.73 19.23
C GLU A 13 3.50 -19.98 19.95
N THR A 14 4.36 -20.70 20.67
CA THR A 14 5.54 -20.12 21.33
C THR A 14 6.52 -19.58 20.29
N VAL A 15 6.81 -20.34 19.24
CA VAL A 15 7.68 -19.90 18.13
C VAL A 15 7.11 -18.67 17.44
N ILE A 16 5.79 -18.63 17.18
CA ILE A 16 5.12 -17.48 16.56
C ILE A 16 5.29 -16.23 17.44
N LYS A 17 5.09 -16.35 18.76
CA LYS A 17 5.30 -15.23 19.70
C LYS A 17 6.74 -14.75 19.70
N GLU A 18 7.72 -15.65 19.68
CA GLU A 18 9.14 -15.28 19.58
C GLU A 18 9.47 -14.58 18.26
N ILE A 19 8.88 -14.99 17.12
CA ILE A 19 9.08 -14.28 15.85
C ILE A 19 8.53 -12.84 15.92
N ILE A 20 7.38 -12.65 16.55
CA ILE A 20 6.71 -11.35 16.60
C ILE A 20 7.36 -10.40 17.61
N TYR A 21 7.68 -10.90 18.81
CA TYR A 21 8.10 -10.06 19.95
C TYR A 21 9.58 -10.21 20.33
N GLY A 22 10.22 -11.29 19.92
CA GLY A 22 11.63 -11.58 20.19
C GLY A 22 12.55 -10.75 19.31
N ASP A 23 13.74 -10.46 19.85
CA ASP A 23 14.76 -9.63 19.17
C ASP A 23 15.84 -10.48 18.49
N HIS A 24 15.90 -11.81 18.70
CA HIS A 24 16.99 -12.67 18.21
C HIS A 24 16.54 -14.09 17.82
N PHE A 25 17.22 -14.67 16.80
CA PHE A 25 17.25 -16.08 16.39
C PHE A 25 16.26 -16.60 15.32
N LEU A 26 15.86 -15.78 14.33
CA LEU A 26 15.13 -16.31 13.16
C LEU A 26 15.95 -17.31 12.33
N HIS A 27 17.28 -17.28 12.41
CA HIS A 27 18.15 -18.25 11.73
C HIS A 27 17.94 -19.70 12.15
N ASN A 28 17.59 -19.95 13.42
CA ASN A 28 17.37 -21.31 13.93
C ASN A 28 16.08 -21.93 13.36
N ILE A 29 15.12 -21.10 12.94
CA ILE A 29 13.87 -21.56 12.32
C ILE A 29 14.17 -22.21 10.96
N PHE A 30 15.18 -21.70 10.25
CA PHE A 30 15.61 -22.26 8.97
C PHE A 30 16.38 -23.58 9.09
N GLU A 31 16.76 -23.98 10.31
CA GLU A 31 17.36 -25.30 10.58
C GLU A 31 16.32 -26.40 10.81
N LEU A 32 15.04 -26.04 10.92
CA LEU A 32 13.96 -27.00 11.15
C LEU A 32 13.73 -27.91 9.92
N PRO A 33 13.26 -29.16 10.14
CA PRO A 33 12.76 -30.02 9.08
C PRO A 33 11.69 -29.32 8.22
N LEU A 34 11.71 -29.59 6.91
CA LEU A 34 10.79 -28.94 5.93
C LEU A 34 9.32 -29.06 6.30
N ASP A 35 8.87 -30.26 6.72
CA ASP A 35 7.47 -30.48 7.10
C ASP A 35 7.04 -29.61 8.29
N LEU A 36 7.97 -29.33 9.22
CA LEU A 36 7.71 -28.45 10.36
C LEU A 36 7.72 -26.98 9.96
N ILE A 37 8.59 -26.58 9.02
CA ILE A 37 8.59 -25.23 8.46
C ILE A 37 7.30 -24.97 7.69
N ASP A 38 6.87 -25.88 6.82
CA ASP A 38 5.64 -25.73 6.04
C ASP A 38 4.41 -25.67 6.98
N CYS A 39 4.39 -26.50 8.03
CA CYS A 39 3.36 -26.41 9.07
C CYS A 39 3.38 -25.08 9.84
N LEU A 40 4.56 -24.53 10.11
CA LEU A 40 4.72 -23.24 10.77
C LEU A 40 4.25 -22.11 9.86
N LEU A 41 4.69 -22.08 8.60
CA LEU A 41 4.34 -21.05 7.61
C LEU A 41 2.83 -20.90 7.46
N MET A 42 2.08 -22.01 7.43
CA MET A 42 0.62 -22.00 7.32
C MET A 42 -0.10 -21.47 8.58
N ARG A 43 0.61 -21.29 9.69
CA ARG A 43 0.08 -20.77 10.96
C ARG A 43 0.58 -19.37 11.29
N LEU A 44 1.58 -18.86 10.54
CA LEU A 44 2.15 -17.55 10.83
C LEU A 44 1.14 -16.45 10.52
N PRO A 45 0.93 -15.51 11.45
CA PRO A 45 0.24 -14.29 11.12
C PRO A 45 1.11 -13.41 10.19
N PRO A 46 0.51 -12.44 9.50
CA PRO A 46 1.16 -11.60 8.50
C PRO A 46 2.48 -10.96 8.97
N LEU A 47 2.51 -10.40 10.18
CA LEU A 47 3.72 -9.75 10.71
C LEU A 47 4.85 -10.74 10.96
N ALA A 48 4.52 -11.94 11.44
CA ALA A 48 5.51 -12.98 11.67
C ALA A 48 6.07 -13.51 10.35
N LEU A 49 5.20 -13.69 9.35
CA LEU A 49 5.59 -14.11 8.01
C LEU A 49 6.51 -13.07 7.35
N GLN A 50 6.19 -11.78 7.50
CA GLN A 50 7.03 -10.69 7.02
C GLN A 50 8.44 -10.74 7.61
N LYS A 51 8.54 -10.78 8.95
CA LYS A 51 9.84 -10.83 9.64
C LYS A 51 10.67 -12.04 9.22
N LEU A 52 10.03 -13.20 9.12
CA LEU A 52 10.70 -14.42 8.65
C LEU A 52 11.22 -14.27 7.22
N GLN A 53 10.45 -13.65 6.33
CA GLN A 53 10.85 -13.45 4.94
C GLN A 53 11.96 -12.40 4.80
N GLU A 54 12.00 -11.37 5.65
CA GLU A 54 13.07 -10.35 5.67
C GLU A 54 14.40 -10.89 6.17
N ASP A 55 14.38 -11.80 7.16
CA ASP A 55 15.58 -12.44 7.71
C ASP A 55 16.09 -13.62 6.86
N MET A 56 15.41 -13.91 5.76
CA MET A 56 15.73 -15.03 4.89
C MET A 56 17.03 -14.79 4.10
N PRO A 57 17.99 -15.73 4.10
CA PRO A 57 19.24 -15.57 3.35
C PRO A 57 18.98 -15.44 1.84
N SER A 58 19.49 -14.37 1.24
CA SER A 58 19.29 -13.98 -0.17
C SER A 58 19.66 -15.04 -1.24
N GLY A 59 20.40 -16.09 -0.86
CA GLY A 59 20.74 -17.23 -1.73
C GLY A 59 19.68 -18.33 -1.84
N GLN A 60 18.55 -18.24 -1.15
CA GLN A 60 17.53 -19.31 -1.08
C GLN A 60 16.25 -19.00 -1.89
N CYS A 61 16.14 -17.79 -2.47
CA CYS A 61 14.91 -17.30 -3.14
C CYS A 61 15.00 -17.08 -4.66
N ARG A 62 16.18 -17.12 -5.31
CA ARG A 62 16.27 -16.92 -6.77
C ARG A 62 16.07 -18.23 -7.53
N GLY A 63 14.89 -18.41 -8.09
CA GLY A 63 14.69 -19.22 -9.29
C GLY A 63 15.17 -18.45 -10.49
N ASP A 64 16.48 -18.46 -10.78
CA ASP A 64 16.94 -18.14 -12.13
C ASP A 64 16.74 -19.40 -12.97
N GLU A 65 15.73 -19.38 -13.84
CA GLU A 65 15.64 -20.29 -14.98
C GLU A 65 16.78 -19.96 -15.96
N SER A 66 18.00 -20.30 -15.57
CA SER A 66 19.11 -20.40 -16.50
C SER A 66 18.99 -21.75 -17.20
N ILE A 67 18.38 -21.73 -18.38
CA ILE A 67 18.54 -22.78 -19.38
C ILE A 67 20.03 -22.79 -19.75
N ASN A 68 20.80 -23.68 -19.15
CA ASN A 68 21.97 -24.24 -19.80
C ASN A 68 22.13 -25.69 -19.38
N ALA A 69 21.94 -26.56 -20.37
CA ALA A 69 22.18 -27.98 -20.29
C ALA A 69 23.64 -28.26 -19.90
N PHE A 70 23.84 -29.42 -19.25
CA PHE A 70 25.12 -30.03 -18.87
C PHE A 70 25.74 -29.58 -17.53
N SER A 71 25.09 -29.92 -16.42
CA SER A 71 25.82 -30.39 -15.23
C SER A 71 24.98 -31.39 -14.44
N ARG A 72 25.58 -32.57 -14.23
CA ARG A 72 25.02 -33.69 -13.47
C ARG A 72 24.89 -33.30 -12.01
N ASP A 73 23.69 -33.58 -11.51
CA ASP A 73 23.33 -33.92 -10.14
C ASP A 73 23.49 -32.84 -9.05
N GLY A 74 22.33 -32.42 -8.54
CA GLY A 74 22.22 -31.39 -7.51
C GLY A 74 20.99 -30.51 -7.73
N ARG A 75 19.79 -31.11 -7.78
CA ARG A 75 18.54 -30.32 -7.71
C ARG A 75 18.56 -29.56 -6.39
N LYS A 76 18.94 -28.28 -6.41
CA LYS A 76 18.72 -27.35 -5.30
C LYS A 76 17.21 -27.25 -5.11
N ARG A 77 16.64 -28.13 -4.30
CA ARG A 77 15.22 -28.09 -3.92
C ARG A 77 14.96 -26.69 -3.34
N LYS A 78 13.94 -25.99 -3.87
CA LYS A 78 13.35 -24.78 -3.27
C LYS A 78 13.01 -25.17 -1.83
N ARG A 79 13.84 -24.73 -0.87
CA ARG A 79 13.81 -25.25 0.52
C ARG A 79 12.65 -24.70 1.35
N TYR A 80 11.86 -23.79 0.81
CA TYR A 80 10.82 -23.12 1.58
C TYR A 80 9.55 -23.09 0.76
N GLY A 81 8.44 -23.37 1.45
CA GLY A 81 7.09 -23.27 0.90
C GLY A 81 6.88 -21.97 0.14
N ASP A 82 5.92 -21.98 -0.78
CA ASP A 82 5.60 -20.82 -1.59
C ASP A 82 5.00 -19.71 -0.70
N PHE A 83 5.85 -18.83 -0.17
CA PHE A 83 5.46 -17.65 0.63
C PHE A 83 4.30 -16.90 -0.04
N ASN A 84 4.32 -16.83 -1.37
CA ASN A 84 3.27 -16.19 -2.14
C ASN A 84 1.89 -16.87 -1.96
N THR A 85 1.86 -18.20 -1.91
CA THR A 85 0.65 -18.96 -1.59
C THR A 85 0.18 -18.69 -0.16
N VAL A 86 1.09 -18.57 0.82
CA VAL A 86 0.73 -18.25 2.22
C VAL A 86 0.15 -16.84 2.30
N TRP A 87 0.80 -15.85 1.67
CA TRP A 87 0.31 -14.48 1.58
C TRP A 87 -1.07 -14.40 0.92
N ARG A 88 -1.28 -15.15 -0.15
CA ARG A 88 -2.59 -15.27 -0.81
C ARG A 88 -3.66 -15.80 0.14
N THR A 89 -3.36 -16.86 0.89
CA THR A 89 -4.29 -17.42 1.88
C THR A 89 -4.60 -16.42 3.00
N LEU A 90 -3.60 -15.71 3.52
CA LEU A 90 -3.78 -14.66 4.53
C LEU A 90 -4.64 -13.51 3.99
N PHE A 91 -4.44 -13.13 2.72
CA PHE A 91 -5.23 -12.09 2.07
C PHE A 91 -6.71 -12.49 2.00
N TYR A 92 -7.03 -13.66 1.44
CA TYR A 92 -8.40 -14.13 1.32
C TYR A 92 -9.07 -14.38 2.67
N SER A 93 -8.32 -14.80 3.68
CA SER A 93 -8.85 -14.97 5.04
C SER A 93 -9.30 -13.65 5.66
N ARG A 94 -8.62 -12.54 5.35
CA ARG A 94 -8.93 -11.21 5.90
C ARG A 94 -9.96 -10.46 5.07
N TRP A 95 -9.90 -10.58 3.74
CA TRP A 95 -10.79 -9.91 2.80
C TRP A 95 -11.47 -10.91 1.85
N PRO A 96 -12.44 -11.71 2.35
CA PRO A 96 -13.13 -12.70 1.53
C PRO A 96 -13.92 -12.08 0.37
N GLU A 97 -14.41 -10.85 0.53
CA GLU A 97 -15.11 -10.08 -0.50
C GLU A 97 -14.18 -9.27 -1.43
N GLY A 98 -12.89 -9.16 -1.07
CA GLY A 98 -11.90 -8.34 -1.78
C GLY A 98 -11.61 -8.79 -3.21
N VAL A 99 -11.99 -10.02 -3.58
CA VAL A 99 -11.78 -10.60 -4.92
C VAL A 99 -12.53 -9.82 -6.01
N ALA A 100 -13.77 -9.40 -5.72
CA ALA A 100 -14.57 -8.61 -6.64
C ALA A 100 -14.04 -7.17 -6.77
N GLN A 101 -13.47 -6.62 -5.70
CA GLN A 101 -12.92 -5.26 -5.68
C GLN A 101 -11.56 -5.18 -6.38
N ILE A 102 -10.66 -6.16 -6.21
CA ILE A 102 -9.40 -6.24 -6.95
C ILE A 102 -9.67 -6.28 -8.46
N GLN A 103 -10.60 -7.15 -8.89
CA GLN A 103 -11.03 -7.24 -10.30
C GLN A 103 -11.67 -5.93 -10.80
N SER A 104 -12.45 -5.23 -9.97
CA SER A 104 -13.05 -3.93 -10.34
C SER A 104 -12.02 -2.79 -10.42
N MET A 105 -10.99 -2.82 -9.57
CA MET A 105 -9.92 -1.82 -9.53
C MET A 105 -8.94 -2.04 -10.70
N GLU A 106 -8.73 -3.29 -11.10
CA GLU A 106 -8.04 -3.70 -12.33
C GLU A 106 -8.79 -3.24 -13.59
N GLN A 107 -10.11 -3.45 -13.66
CA GLN A 107 -10.94 -3.02 -14.79
C GLN A 107 -10.97 -1.49 -14.99
N LEU A 108 -10.80 -0.71 -13.92
CA LEU A 108 -10.80 0.75 -13.96
C LEU A 108 -9.42 1.38 -14.20
N THR A 109 -8.32 0.65 -13.96
CA THR A 109 -6.95 1.19 -14.07
C THR A 109 -6.11 0.60 -15.19
N MET A 110 -6.46 -0.56 -15.73
CA MET A 110 -5.73 -1.19 -16.84
C MET A 110 -6.69 -2.02 -17.71
N ARG A 111 -7.14 -1.49 -18.86
CA ARG A 111 -7.52 -2.39 -19.96
C ARG A 111 -6.21 -3.01 -20.46
N PRO A 112 -6.03 -4.35 -20.41
CA PRO A 112 -4.79 -4.94 -20.87
C PRO A 112 -4.62 -4.60 -22.36
N ILE A 113 -3.45 -4.07 -22.69
CA ILE A 113 -2.99 -4.01 -24.07
C ILE A 113 -2.93 -5.46 -24.53
N LYS A 114 -3.85 -5.85 -25.42
CA LYS A 114 -3.81 -7.17 -26.06
C LYS A 114 -2.45 -7.32 -26.72
N GLY A 115 -1.62 -8.25 -26.24
CA GLY A 115 -0.39 -8.64 -26.93
C GLY A 115 0.84 -8.91 -26.05
N SER A 116 0.81 -8.72 -24.74
CA SER A 116 1.92 -9.15 -23.87
C SER A 116 1.45 -10.17 -22.83
N GLU A 117 1.62 -11.45 -23.14
CA GLU A 117 1.69 -12.54 -22.16
C GLU A 117 2.99 -12.44 -21.34
N THR A 118 3.22 -11.30 -20.69
CA THR A 118 4.37 -11.10 -19.82
C THR A 118 3.89 -10.81 -18.41
N ASP A 119 3.91 -11.88 -17.61
CA ASP A 119 4.34 -11.87 -16.22
C ASP A 119 3.49 -11.05 -15.24
N TYR A 120 2.26 -11.53 -14.96
CA TYR A 120 1.56 -11.19 -13.73
C TYR A 120 2.31 -11.84 -12.56
N ASN A 121 3.28 -11.13 -12.01
CA ASN A 121 3.88 -11.53 -10.75
C ASN A 121 2.94 -11.04 -9.64
N ASP A 122 1.93 -11.84 -9.30
CA ASP A 122 0.99 -11.58 -8.21
C ASP A 122 1.76 -11.55 -6.87
N ASP A 123 2.35 -10.41 -6.56
CA ASP A 123 3.03 -10.17 -5.28
C ASP A 123 1.96 -9.97 -4.19
N TRP A 124 1.47 -11.09 -3.65
CA TRP A 124 0.42 -11.11 -2.62
C TRP A 124 0.87 -10.42 -1.34
N GLN A 125 2.19 -10.38 -1.06
CA GLN A 125 2.75 -9.63 0.06
C GLN A 125 2.55 -8.12 -0.14
N GLN A 126 2.87 -7.61 -1.32
CA GLN A 126 2.63 -6.21 -1.67
C GLN A 126 1.15 -5.85 -1.55
N LEU A 127 0.26 -6.66 -2.12
CA LEU A 127 -1.19 -6.44 -2.05
C LEU A 127 -1.72 -6.44 -0.61
N TYR A 128 -1.26 -7.38 0.21
CA TYR A 128 -1.64 -7.48 1.61
C TYR A 128 -1.27 -6.21 2.38
N TRP A 129 -0.01 -5.79 2.28
CA TRP A 129 0.48 -4.64 3.03
C TRP A 129 -0.07 -3.31 2.53
N GLU A 130 -0.30 -3.17 1.23
CA GLU A 130 -1.03 -2.04 0.67
C GLU A 130 -2.45 -1.93 1.24
N ALA A 131 -3.22 -3.04 1.22
CA ALA A 131 -4.57 -3.06 1.75
C ALA A 131 -4.60 -2.80 3.28
N HIS A 132 -3.63 -3.35 4.01
CA HIS A 132 -3.49 -3.08 5.44
C HIS A 132 -3.21 -1.60 5.71
N LEU A 133 -2.29 -0.99 4.96
CA LEU A 133 -1.96 0.42 5.12
C LEU A 133 -3.14 1.32 4.76
N GLN A 134 -3.89 0.98 3.71
CA GLN A 134 -5.12 1.68 3.36
C GLN A 134 -6.13 1.67 4.51
N ASN A 135 -6.36 0.51 5.15
CA ASN A 135 -7.24 0.43 6.32
C ASN A 135 -6.74 1.28 7.48
N CYS A 136 -5.43 1.28 7.75
CA CYS A 136 -4.85 2.12 8.81
C CYS A 136 -5.06 3.61 8.55
N LEU A 137 -4.87 4.04 7.30
CA LEU A 137 -5.10 5.42 6.88
C LEU A 137 -6.59 5.79 6.91
N ASP A 138 -7.48 4.88 6.52
CA ASP A 138 -8.93 5.11 6.58
C ASP A 138 -9.39 5.31 8.04
N GLU A 139 -8.94 4.46 8.99
CA GLU A 139 -9.22 4.65 10.42
C GLU A 139 -8.59 5.92 10.98
N ALA A 140 -7.35 6.22 10.60
CA ALA A 140 -6.68 7.43 11.04
C ALA A 140 -7.37 8.70 10.52
N ALA A 141 -7.94 8.66 9.32
CA ALA A 141 -8.73 9.76 8.79
C ALA A 141 -9.99 10.00 9.61
N GLU A 142 -10.69 8.94 10.05
CA GLU A 142 -11.87 9.08 10.91
C GLU A 142 -11.52 9.68 12.28
N ILE A 143 -10.39 9.26 12.87
CA ILE A 143 -9.88 9.84 14.12
C ILE A 143 -9.49 11.31 13.94
N ALA A 144 -8.78 11.63 12.84
CA ALA A 144 -8.33 12.99 12.55
C ALA A 144 -9.47 13.97 12.25
N LEU A 145 -10.68 13.47 11.96
CA LEU A 145 -11.88 14.28 11.79
C LEU A 145 -12.54 14.67 13.12
N LEU A 146 -12.14 14.06 14.24
CA LEU A 146 -12.71 14.36 15.56
C LEU A 146 -12.22 15.72 16.07
N PRO A 147 -13.08 16.52 16.73
CA PRO A 147 -12.67 17.81 17.31
C PRO A 147 -11.57 17.71 18.39
N SER A 148 -11.40 16.54 18.98
CA SER A 148 -10.41 16.25 20.02
C SER A 148 -9.03 15.87 19.47
N PHE A 149 -8.89 15.75 18.15
CA PHE A 149 -7.61 15.40 17.54
C PHE A 149 -6.59 16.53 17.71
N ASP A 150 -5.39 16.19 18.18
CA ASP A 150 -4.31 17.13 18.53
C ASP A 150 -3.47 17.60 17.34
N GLY A 151 -3.71 17.02 16.16
CA GLY A 151 -3.00 17.34 14.93
C GLY A 151 -1.82 16.42 14.60
N CYS A 152 -1.48 15.45 15.47
CA CYS A 152 -0.35 14.54 15.27
C CYS A 152 -0.79 13.22 14.58
N ILE A 153 -0.74 13.20 13.24
CA ILE A 153 -1.23 12.07 12.43
C ILE A 153 -0.45 10.79 12.72
N GLY A 154 0.87 10.89 12.88
CA GLY A 154 1.76 9.76 13.14
C GLY A 154 1.55 9.11 14.51
N GLU A 155 0.98 9.85 15.46
CA GLU A 155 0.71 9.37 16.83
C GLU A 155 -0.68 8.75 16.99
N ILE A 156 -1.49 8.77 15.93
CA ILE A 156 -2.80 8.11 15.94
C ILE A 156 -2.63 6.62 16.22
N THR A 157 -3.36 6.15 17.23
CA THR A 157 -3.37 4.73 17.62
C THR A 157 -4.30 3.95 16.69
N ILE A 158 -3.73 2.93 16.03
CA ILE A 158 -4.43 2.01 15.16
C ILE A 158 -5.31 1.08 16.01
N PRO A 159 -6.60 0.89 15.64
CA PRO A 159 -7.51 0.04 16.39
C PRO A 159 -7.04 -1.40 16.56
N ASP A 160 -7.35 -2.00 17.72
CA ASP A 160 -6.99 -3.38 18.08
C ASP A 160 -7.42 -4.41 17.03
N ILE A 161 -8.53 -4.18 16.32
CA ILE A 161 -9.00 -5.08 15.27
C ILE A 161 -7.99 -5.18 14.11
N LEU A 162 -7.35 -4.06 13.75
CA LEU A 162 -6.30 -4.03 12.74
C LEU A 162 -4.98 -4.59 13.29
N MET A 163 -4.68 -4.37 14.57
CA MET A 163 -3.50 -4.95 15.23
C MET A 163 -3.58 -6.48 15.30
N LYS A 164 -4.72 -7.02 15.73
CA LYS A 164 -4.97 -8.46 15.78
C LYS A 164 -4.88 -9.10 14.40
N SER A 165 -5.35 -8.41 13.36
CA SER A 165 -5.31 -8.92 11.99
C SER A 165 -3.91 -9.16 11.43
N ILE A 166 -2.88 -8.49 11.99
CA ILE A 166 -1.48 -8.70 11.61
C ILE A 166 -0.75 -9.65 12.58
N GLY A 167 -1.43 -10.16 13.61
CA GLY A 167 -0.90 -11.07 14.62
C GLY A 167 -0.44 -10.42 15.92
N TYR A 168 -0.71 -9.13 16.13
CA TYR A 168 -0.35 -8.46 17.38
C TYR A 168 -1.46 -8.66 18.42
N GLU A 169 -1.10 -9.23 19.56
CA GLU A 169 -1.99 -9.48 20.71
C GLU A 169 -1.62 -8.52 21.84
N VAL A 170 -2.61 -7.78 22.34
CA VAL A 170 -2.45 -6.69 23.33
C VAL A 170 -2.04 -7.22 24.73
N GLU A 171 -2.03 -8.53 24.95
CA GLU A 171 -1.85 -9.14 26.28
C GLU A 171 -0.45 -8.95 26.91
N MET A 172 0.54 -8.42 26.18
CA MET A 172 1.92 -8.24 26.67
C MET A 172 2.31 -6.75 26.66
N GLY A 173 2.07 -6.09 27.81
CA GLY A 173 2.16 -4.64 27.99
C GLY A 173 3.52 -3.96 27.71
N TYR A 174 3.44 -2.64 27.56
CA TYR A 174 4.49 -1.63 27.37
C TYR A 174 5.15 -1.53 25.99
N LYS A 175 5.42 -2.62 25.25
CA LYS A 175 5.89 -2.52 23.84
C LYS A 175 4.75 -2.22 22.84
N SER A 176 3.50 -2.31 23.29
CA SER A 176 2.29 -2.15 22.47
C SER A 176 2.06 -0.72 21.98
N SER A 177 2.53 0.31 22.69
CA SER A 177 2.13 1.69 22.37
C SER A 177 2.77 2.24 21.10
N GLU A 178 4.03 1.90 20.80
CA GLU A 178 4.69 2.38 19.59
C GLU A 178 4.28 1.59 18.34
N VAL A 179 4.10 0.27 18.49
CA VAL A 179 3.74 -0.62 17.36
C VAL A 179 2.33 -0.33 16.87
N SER A 180 1.45 0.21 17.73
CA SER A 180 0.09 0.63 17.35
C SER A 180 0.03 2.02 16.72
N LYS A 181 1.12 2.79 16.66
CA LYS A 181 1.08 4.14 16.06
C LYS A 181 1.06 4.07 14.54
N LEU A 182 0.27 4.91 13.89
CA LEU A 182 0.25 5.02 12.43
C LEU A 182 1.66 5.20 11.85
N SER A 183 2.52 5.98 12.52
CA SER A 183 3.90 6.19 12.10
C SER A 183 4.73 4.90 12.01
N TYR A 184 4.46 3.91 12.87
CA TYR A 184 5.09 2.59 12.80
C TYR A 184 4.63 1.85 11.55
N HIS A 185 3.33 1.83 11.26
CA HIS A 185 2.78 1.14 10.09
C HIS A 185 3.27 1.76 8.77
N CYS A 186 3.26 3.09 8.67
CA CYS A 186 3.79 3.79 7.50
C CYS A 186 5.28 3.51 7.28
N ARG A 187 6.08 3.50 8.35
CA ARG A 187 7.53 3.23 8.25
C ARG A 187 7.85 1.81 7.80
N ASN A 188 7.15 0.81 8.33
CA ASN A 188 7.44 -0.60 8.04
C ASN A 188 6.82 -1.03 6.70
N PHE A 189 5.61 -0.55 6.40
CA PHE A 189 4.79 -1.05 5.29
C PHE A 189 4.58 -0.03 4.16
N GLY A 190 4.95 1.24 4.34
CA GLY A 190 4.77 2.30 3.34
C GLY A 190 5.44 2.00 2.00
N ARG A 191 6.56 1.27 1.99
CA ARG A 191 7.25 0.83 0.76
C ARG A 191 6.44 -0.10 -0.14
N TYR A 192 5.42 -0.78 0.42
CA TYR A 192 4.51 -1.64 -0.34
C TYR A 192 3.37 -0.86 -0.99
N ALA A 193 3.13 0.39 -0.58
CA ALA A 193 2.08 1.21 -1.14
C ALA A 193 2.38 1.58 -2.60
N ARG A 194 1.51 1.13 -3.51
CA ARG A 194 1.43 1.54 -4.91
C ARG A 194 0.12 2.26 -5.18
N LYS A 195 -0.97 1.89 -4.50
CA LYS A 195 -2.30 2.47 -4.69
C LYS A 195 -2.87 2.89 -3.35
N LEU A 196 -3.16 4.18 -3.20
CA LEU A 196 -3.77 4.71 -1.99
C LEU A 196 -4.92 5.67 -2.29
N ARG A 197 -5.87 5.71 -1.37
CA ARG A 197 -6.93 6.70 -1.30
C ARG A 197 -6.73 7.51 -0.03
N LEU A 198 -6.65 8.83 -0.17
CA LEU A 198 -6.41 9.72 0.96
C LEU A 198 -7.54 10.73 1.09
N GLN A 199 -8.04 10.86 2.32
CA GLN A 199 -8.94 11.93 2.70
C GLN A 199 -8.15 13.23 2.88
N ASN A 200 -8.84 14.35 2.78
CA ASN A 200 -8.26 15.68 2.90
C ASN A 200 -7.49 15.91 4.20
N VAL A 201 -7.97 15.35 5.31
CA VAL A 201 -7.31 15.46 6.63
C VAL A 201 -5.92 14.82 6.66
N LEU A 202 -5.67 13.85 5.78
CA LEU A 202 -4.36 13.21 5.62
C LEU A 202 -3.48 13.92 4.60
N CYS A 203 -3.99 14.91 3.87
CA CYS A 203 -3.21 15.67 2.89
C CYS A 203 -2.44 16.80 3.59
N VAL A 204 -1.51 16.40 4.47
CA VAL A 204 -0.67 17.28 5.28
C VAL A 204 0.80 16.91 5.15
N ALA A 205 1.69 17.82 5.58
CA ALA A 205 3.14 17.62 5.50
C ALA A 205 3.62 16.36 6.23
N GLU A 206 3.05 16.07 7.41
CA GLU A 206 3.41 14.91 8.22
C GLU A 206 3.16 13.60 7.46
N THR A 207 1.97 13.42 6.86
CA THR A 207 1.66 12.22 6.06
C THR A 207 2.62 12.04 4.89
N CYS A 208 3.09 13.14 4.28
CA CYS A 208 4.08 13.08 3.22
C CYS A 208 5.42 12.50 3.71
N GLU A 209 5.84 12.87 4.94
CA GLU A 209 7.03 12.31 5.57
C GLU A 209 6.84 10.84 5.96
N LEU A 210 5.66 10.49 6.46
CA LEU A 210 5.32 9.10 6.78
C LEU A 210 5.33 8.19 5.55
N LEU A 211 4.94 8.72 4.38
CA LEU A 211 4.87 8.00 3.12
C LEU A 211 6.07 8.27 2.19
N ARG A 212 7.18 8.83 2.69
CA ARG A 212 8.34 9.21 1.87
C ARG A 212 8.97 8.05 1.08
N ASP A 213 8.88 6.83 1.61
CA ASP A 213 9.46 5.62 1.02
C ASP A 213 8.48 4.87 0.11
N SER A 214 7.27 5.41 -0.07
CA SER A 214 6.27 4.86 -1.00
C SER A 214 6.68 5.07 -2.46
N ARG A 215 6.11 4.26 -3.35
CA ARG A 215 6.25 4.42 -4.80
C ARG A 215 4.87 4.38 -5.44
N LEU A 216 4.07 5.39 -5.11
CA LEU A 216 2.67 5.45 -5.51
C LEU A 216 2.57 5.53 -7.03
N GLN A 217 1.79 4.62 -7.58
CA GLN A 217 1.39 4.51 -8.98
C GLN A 217 -0.03 5.03 -9.19
N SER A 218 -0.92 4.90 -8.19
CA SER A 218 -2.29 5.39 -8.26
C SER A 218 -2.67 6.10 -6.96
N VAL A 219 -3.17 7.32 -7.07
CA VAL A 219 -3.63 8.09 -5.91
C VAL A 219 -5.05 8.59 -6.14
N VAL A 220 -5.93 8.33 -5.17
CA VAL A 220 -7.27 8.90 -5.12
C VAL A 220 -7.33 9.93 -3.99
N LEU A 221 -7.41 11.21 -4.34
CA LEU A 221 -7.55 12.31 -3.39
C LEU A 221 -9.02 12.65 -3.19
N ARG A 222 -9.48 12.59 -1.93
CA ARG A 222 -10.87 12.82 -1.56
C ARG A 222 -11.04 14.12 -0.78
N ARG A 223 -12.10 14.87 -1.10
CA ARG A 223 -12.56 16.04 -0.32
C ARG A 223 -11.53 17.15 -0.16
N ILE A 224 -10.61 17.33 -1.10
CA ILE A 224 -9.64 18.44 -1.09
C ILE A 224 -10.39 19.77 -1.26
N LYS A 225 -10.22 20.67 -0.29
CA LYS A 225 -11.04 21.90 -0.15
C LYS A 225 -10.29 23.16 0.29
N SER A 226 -9.17 23.03 1.01
CA SER A 226 -8.43 24.16 1.60
C SER A 226 -7.05 24.26 0.96
N LYS A 227 -6.41 25.42 1.11
CA LYS A 227 -5.04 25.65 0.64
C LYS A 227 -4.04 24.67 1.29
N GLU A 228 -4.25 24.33 2.56
CA GLU A 228 -3.41 23.37 3.28
C GLU A 228 -3.52 21.96 2.67
N HIS A 229 -4.74 21.49 2.39
CA HIS A 229 -4.96 20.21 1.72
C HIS A 229 -4.29 20.17 0.34
N VAL A 230 -4.36 21.28 -0.40
CA VAL A 230 -3.73 21.42 -1.72
C VAL A 230 -2.21 21.33 -1.60
N ASN A 231 -1.61 22.04 -0.64
CA ASN A 231 -0.16 22.00 -0.41
C ASN A 231 0.32 20.59 -0.05
N GLY A 232 -0.39 19.89 0.84
CA GLY A 232 -0.06 18.50 1.18
C GLY A 232 -0.22 17.56 -0.01
N ALA A 233 -1.28 17.71 -0.80
CA ALA A 233 -1.47 16.95 -2.04
C ALA A 233 -0.32 17.19 -3.03
N CYS A 234 0.06 18.45 -3.30
CA CYS A 234 1.18 18.78 -4.18
C CYS A 234 2.48 18.11 -3.72
N ARG A 235 2.76 18.14 -2.41
CA ARG A 235 3.98 17.53 -1.86
C ARG A 235 3.97 16.01 -2.05
N LEU A 236 2.87 15.34 -1.74
CA LEU A 236 2.73 13.89 -1.94
C LEU A 236 2.90 13.49 -3.41
N LEU A 237 2.27 14.24 -4.31
CA LEU A 237 2.32 13.98 -5.74
C LEU A 237 3.72 14.19 -6.31
N ASN A 238 4.42 15.25 -5.88
CA ASN A 238 5.80 15.51 -6.29
C ASN A 238 6.74 14.38 -5.80
N LEU A 239 6.61 13.95 -4.54
CA LEU A 239 7.37 12.82 -3.97
C LEU A 239 7.28 11.54 -4.82
N ASN A 240 6.14 11.33 -5.50
CA ASN A 240 5.88 10.13 -6.30
C ASN A 240 5.80 10.41 -7.81
N SER A 241 6.26 11.58 -8.27
CA SER A 241 6.10 12.06 -9.64
C SER A 241 6.64 11.10 -10.71
N HIS A 242 7.71 10.37 -10.41
CA HIS A 242 8.33 9.41 -11.32
C HIS A 242 7.59 8.06 -11.42
N THR A 243 6.78 7.72 -10.42
CA THR A 243 6.09 6.42 -10.35
C THR A 243 4.60 6.53 -10.61
N LEU A 244 4.04 7.74 -10.52
CA LEU A 244 2.61 8.00 -10.61
C LEU A 244 2.09 7.84 -12.04
N LEU A 245 1.15 6.91 -12.21
CA LEU A 245 0.48 6.58 -13.48
C LEU A 245 -0.99 7.01 -13.48
N SER A 246 -1.64 7.08 -12.31
CA SER A 246 -3.06 7.37 -12.16
C SER A 246 -3.32 8.37 -11.05
N LEU A 247 -4.16 9.36 -11.33
CA LEU A 247 -4.59 10.38 -10.38
C LEU A 247 -6.10 10.57 -10.44
N GLU A 248 -6.78 10.44 -9.31
CA GLU A 248 -8.22 10.62 -9.22
C GLU A 248 -8.59 11.64 -8.13
N PHE A 249 -9.49 12.57 -8.45
CA PHE A 249 -10.08 13.52 -7.50
C PHE A 249 -11.56 13.19 -7.28
N VAL A 250 -11.97 13.02 -6.02
CA VAL A 250 -13.35 12.69 -5.67
C VAL A 250 -13.89 13.64 -4.61
N HIS A 251 -15.05 14.25 -4.87
CA HIS A 251 -15.69 15.19 -3.94
C HIS A 251 -14.82 16.40 -3.55
N CYS A 252 -13.90 16.82 -4.41
CA CYS A 252 -13.02 17.96 -4.20
C CYS A 252 -13.68 19.27 -4.60
N ARG A 253 -13.32 20.36 -3.93
CA ARG A 253 -13.66 21.74 -4.30
C ARG A 253 -12.35 22.48 -4.55
N LEU A 254 -11.95 22.52 -5.82
CA LEU A 254 -10.68 23.10 -6.25
C LEU A 254 -10.95 24.38 -7.02
N SER A 255 -10.29 25.48 -6.64
CA SER A 255 -10.25 26.69 -7.45
C SER A 255 -9.25 26.53 -8.60
N SER A 256 -9.35 27.39 -9.62
CA SER A 256 -8.39 27.42 -10.73
C SER A 256 -6.93 27.56 -10.25
N HIS A 257 -6.71 28.33 -9.18
CA HIS A 257 -5.39 28.46 -8.56
C HIS A 257 -4.91 27.15 -7.92
N ALA A 258 -5.78 26.44 -7.19
CA ALA A 258 -5.45 25.16 -6.56
C ALA A 258 -5.12 24.08 -7.61
N ILE A 259 -5.90 24.03 -8.69
CA ILE A 259 -5.67 23.13 -9.82
C ILE A 259 -4.32 23.41 -10.48
N ASN A 260 -4.05 24.68 -10.79
CA ASN A 260 -2.76 25.06 -11.38
C ASN A 260 -1.61 24.69 -10.45
N ALA A 261 -1.74 24.90 -9.13
CA ALA A 261 -0.72 24.50 -8.17
C ALA A 261 -0.46 22.98 -8.19
N ILE A 262 -1.51 22.17 -8.22
CA ILE A 262 -1.41 20.70 -8.25
C ILE A 262 -0.73 20.24 -9.54
N PHE A 263 -1.22 20.66 -10.70
CA PHE A 263 -0.66 20.21 -11.97
C PHE A 263 0.74 20.75 -12.22
N ASN A 264 1.04 21.98 -11.81
CA ASN A 264 2.39 22.52 -11.89
C ASN A 264 3.37 21.74 -10.99
N SER A 265 2.92 21.19 -9.85
CA SER A 265 3.77 20.40 -8.95
C SER A 265 4.20 19.03 -9.50
N LEU A 266 3.49 18.54 -10.52
CA LEU A 266 3.78 17.27 -11.20
C LEU A 266 4.89 17.42 -12.26
N TYR A 267 5.34 18.64 -12.51
CA TYR A 267 6.49 18.91 -13.37
C TYR A 267 7.76 18.99 -12.54
N THR A 268 8.77 18.26 -12.98
CA THR A 268 10.14 18.41 -12.48
C THR A 268 10.90 19.30 -13.46
N GLU A 269 11.60 20.32 -12.98
CA GLU A 269 12.48 21.15 -13.82
C GLU A 269 13.45 20.24 -14.60
N GLY A 270 13.41 20.31 -15.93
CA GLY A 270 14.24 19.50 -16.83
C GLY A 270 13.56 18.26 -17.42
N ILE A 271 12.38 17.85 -16.94
CA ILE A 271 11.59 16.75 -17.52
C ILE A 271 10.33 17.34 -18.14
N GLN A 272 10.29 17.39 -19.48
CA GLN A 272 9.20 18.04 -20.22
C GLN A 272 7.86 17.27 -20.21
N THR A 273 7.82 16.04 -19.67
CA THR A 273 6.65 15.15 -19.79
C THR A 273 6.34 14.42 -18.49
N HIS A 274 5.11 14.49 -17.99
CA HIS A 274 4.67 13.69 -16.84
C HIS A 274 4.39 12.21 -17.23
N GLY A 275 4.48 11.30 -16.25
CA GLY A 275 4.22 9.86 -16.44
C GLY A 275 2.75 9.43 -16.33
N ILE A 276 1.86 10.33 -15.89
CA ILE A 276 0.44 10.03 -15.65
C ILE A 276 -0.27 9.67 -16.96
N GLN A 277 -0.97 8.54 -16.95
CA GLN A 277 -1.75 7.97 -18.06
C GLN A 277 -3.25 8.14 -17.83
N TYR A 278 -3.69 8.09 -16.57
CA TYR A 278 -5.08 8.17 -16.17
C TYR A 278 -5.32 9.34 -15.24
N LEU A 279 -6.23 10.23 -15.63
CA LEU A 279 -6.72 11.31 -14.78
C LEU A 279 -8.24 11.26 -14.76
N SER A 280 -8.80 11.22 -13.55
CA SER A 280 -10.24 11.23 -13.34
C SER A 280 -10.64 12.26 -12.30
N ILE A 281 -11.73 12.96 -12.58
CA ILE A 281 -12.35 13.89 -11.64
C ILE A 281 -13.81 13.48 -11.54
N LYS A 282 -14.25 13.13 -10.33
CA LYS A 282 -15.61 12.67 -10.03
C LYS A 282 -16.24 13.52 -8.96
N ALA A 283 -17.48 13.95 -9.20
CA ALA A 283 -18.32 14.69 -8.24
C ALA A 283 -17.57 15.84 -7.54
N SER A 284 -16.67 16.51 -8.27
CA SER A 284 -15.78 17.56 -7.78
C SER A 284 -16.05 18.84 -8.57
N SER A 285 -16.02 19.99 -7.90
CA SER A 285 -16.12 21.31 -8.54
C SER A 285 -14.72 21.86 -8.77
N ILE A 286 -14.35 22.05 -10.03
CA ILE A 286 -13.02 22.47 -10.49
C ILE A 286 -12.99 23.93 -10.94
N LEU A 287 -14.16 24.51 -11.16
CA LEU A 287 -14.31 25.82 -11.75
C LEU A 287 -15.15 26.67 -10.81
N GLU A 288 -14.74 27.92 -10.63
CA GLU A 288 -15.63 28.96 -10.14
C GLU A 288 -16.77 29.11 -11.17
N ASN A 289 -18.00 29.28 -10.68
CA ASN A 289 -19.17 29.49 -11.54
C ASN A 289 -18.81 30.55 -12.60
N ASN A 290 -18.93 30.18 -13.88
CA ASN A 290 -18.64 31.00 -15.08
C ASN A 290 -17.21 30.95 -15.67
N ALA A 291 -16.34 30.01 -15.28
CA ALA A 291 -15.06 29.86 -15.99
C ALA A 291 -15.25 29.23 -17.39
N VAL A 292 -15.19 30.06 -18.42
CA VAL A 292 -15.22 29.66 -19.85
C VAL A 292 -13.90 29.02 -20.32
N THR A 293 -12.84 29.12 -19.51
CA THR A 293 -11.47 28.75 -19.90
C THR A 293 -10.88 27.66 -19.01
N ILE A 294 -10.19 26.71 -19.66
CA ILE A 294 -9.42 25.66 -19.00
C ILE A 294 -8.23 26.31 -18.26
N PRO A 295 -7.99 26.01 -16.97
CA PRO A 295 -6.84 26.54 -16.25
C PRO A 295 -5.52 26.20 -16.97
N SER A 296 -4.61 27.17 -17.07
CA SER A 296 -3.37 27.03 -17.85
C SER A 296 -2.50 25.86 -17.42
N GLY A 297 -2.43 25.55 -16.11
CA GLY A 297 -1.69 24.40 -15.59
C GLY A 297 -2.29 23.07 -16.04
N VAL A 298 -3.61 22.99 -16.19
CA VAL A 298 -4.27 21.80 -16.79
C VAL A 298 -3.90 21.71 -18.26
N LEU A 299 -3.98 22.81 -19.00
CA LEU A 299 -3.67 22.81 -20.42
C LEU A 299 -2.22 22.35 -20.67
N SER A 300 -1.26 22.91 -19.93
CA SER A 300 0.13 22.46 -19.95
C SER A 300 0.22 20.96 -19.65
N PHE A 301 -0.47 20.50 -18.60
CA PHE A 301 -0.49 19.10 -18.18
C PHE A 301 -0.92 18.20 -19.33
N LEU A 302 -2.11 18.46 -19.89
CA LEU A 302 -2.66 17.71 -21.01
C LEU A 302 -1.72 17.65 -22.21
N LEU A 303 -1.02 18.75 -22.53
CA LEU A 303 -0.10 18.85 -23.66
C LEU A 303 1.23 18.11 -23.44
N SER A 304 1.60 17.85 -22.18
CA SER A 304 2.88 17.22 -21.82
C SER A 304 2.80 15.70 -21.62
N GLY A 305 1.60 15.11 -21.70
CA GLY A 305 1.38 13.68 -21.51
C GLY A 305 1.85 12.84 -22.70
N ARG A 306 2.55 11.73 -22.43
CA ARG A 306 3.05 10.83 -23.50
C ARG A 306 1.97 9.92 -24.08
N TYR A 307 1.03 9.45 -23.27
CA TYR A 307 -0.08 8.58 -23.64
C TYR A 307 -1.22 8.78 -22.63
N THR A 308 -2.25 9.55 -22.97
CA THR A 308 -3.21 10.02 -21.95
C THR A 308 -4.66 9.74 -22.34
N PHE A 309 -5.38 9.06 -21.45
CA PHE A 309 -6.83 8.90 -21.50
C PHE A 309 -7.45 9.72 -20.36
N TYR A 310 -8.30 10.68 -20.71
CA TYR A 310 -8.94 11.59 -19.76
C TYR A 310 -10.43 11.28 -19.61
N ALA A 311 -10.89 11.06 -18.38
CA ALA A 311 -12.30 10.95 -18.06
C ALA A 311 -12.71 12.12 -17.15
N PHE A 312 -13.20 13.20 -17.77
CA PHE A 312 -13.75 14.36 -17.07
C PHE A 312 -15.26 14.19 -16.88
N ASN A 313 -15.68 13.62 -15.75
CA ASN A 313 -17.08 13.68 -15.30
C ASN A 313 -17.22 14.80 -14.26
N ALA A 314 -16.90 16.02 -14.68
CA ALA A 314 -17.20 17.21 -13.88
C ALA A 314 -18.69 17.52 -14.03
N ILE A 315 -19.46 17.38 -12.95
CA ILE A 315 -20.81 17.92 -12.90
C ILE A 315 -20.64 19.44 -12.88
N ILE A 316 -20.82 20.07 -14.04
CA ILE A 316 -21.13 21.49 -14.13
C ILE A 316 -22.53 21.63 -13.53
N ALA A 317 -22.60 21.75 -12.21
CA ALA A 317 -23.83 22.10 -11.54
C ALA A 317 -24.11 23.57 -11.86
N SER A 318 -25.13 23.76 -12.71
CA SER A 318 -25.87 25.00 -12.94
C SER A 318 -26.37 25.61 -11.63
#